data_AF-A0A022XFM3-F1
#
_entry.id   AF-A0A022XFM3-F1
#
_cell.length_a   1.000
_cell.length_b   1.000
_cell.length_c   1.000
_cell.angle_alpha   90.00
_cell.angle_beta   90.00
_cell.angle_gamma   90.00
#
_symmetry.space_group_name_H-M   'P 1'
#
loop_
_entity.id
_entity.type
_entity.pdbx_description
1 polymer ?
#
loop_
_entity_poly.entity_id
_entity_poly.type
_entity_poly.pdbx_seq_one_letter_code
_entity_poly.pdbx_strand_id
1 'polypeptide(L)'
;MYMRWDSASQASALAKPLSQPLATAPTVAGANAPAIPWRRSGVRHTSNELYVDIVESLSVIFAPSGRPISALVHGTIVFTAKISGVPDLLLSLSAPGGQRSLAHKIELPVFHPCVRLARWREKPGALSFVPPDGRFILGGYEVNLLPVNPEEDNPSAHMERLFLPATVDIKKGLGPTGSNFEVRLTLNNSFPGASSRSGGGGTGIGRNGGMGNSMGRGSGTSTPSFLTIGGSSSSPSLDDVVVTVSIPPSVRNITDIQASRGEATFMPGNESLEWRVPTREKDGSISGIATLKGTILGPLHELDDDDDIVDGDGTDRTRRLTSNPLRGYYDETLTGGASYQASGATTDDTPQPEKTEGLSPTVKQMRKKQANALLMPSSASVSFSVRGWLPSGIRVDSLTVDSRRSRGLGEGVKPYKGVKYICVSRQGIETRC
;
A
#
# COMPACT_ATOMS: atom_id res chain seq x y z
N MET A 1 39.30 -75.27 -21.72
CA MET A 1 39.89 -75.92 -22.90
C MET A 1 38.91 -75.77 -24.05
N TYR A 2 39.25 -74.94 -25.06
CA TYR A 2 38.75 -74.96 -26.45
C TYR A 2 37.23 -74.76 -26.65
N MET A 3 36.70 -74.27 -27.77
CA MET A 3 37.17 -73.46 -28.88
C MET A 3 35.88 -72.96 -29.56
N ARG A 4 36.07 -72.00 -30.44
CA ARG A 4 35.08 -71.36 -31.31
C ARG A 4 34.79 -72.25 -32.54
N TRP A 5 33.63 -71.98 -33.19
CA TRP A 5 33.26 -72.22 -34.62
C TRP A 5 32.79 -73.66 -34.93
N ASP A 6 31.81 -73.95 -35.81
CA ASP A 6 31.43 -73.31 -37.06
C ASP A 6 30.04 -73.78 -37.61
N SER A 7 29.43 -72.90 -38.43
CA SER A 7 28.72 -73.12 -39.71
C SER A 7 27.72 -74.29 -39.98
N ALA A 8 26.52 -73.92 -40.49
CA ALA A 8 25.84 -74.42 -41.72
C ALA A 8 24.33 -74.07 -41.69
N SER A 9 23.82 -73.15 -42.53
CA SER A 9 23.30 -73.33 -43.91
C SER A 9 21.76 -73.46 -44.02
N GLN A 10 21.15 -72.33 -44.39
CA GLN A 10 20.06 -72.05 -45.35
C GLN A 10 18.81 -72.94 -45.59
N ALA A 11 17.72 -72.18 -45.84
CA ALA A 11 16.48 -72.45 -46.59
C ALA A 11 15.39 -73.22 -45.80
N SER A 12 14.09 -72.86 -45.82
CA SER A 12 13.27 -72.04 -46.71
C SER A 12 11.94 -71.74 -45.98
N ALA A 13 11.45 -70.50 -46.01
CA ALA A 13 10.02 -70.23 -45.83
C ALA A 13 9.64 -68.91 -46.52
N LEU A 14 9.02 -69.04 -47.69
CA LEU A 14 8.36 -67.97 -48.42
C LEU A 14 7.11 -67.49 -47.67
N ALA A 15 7.08 -66.22 -47.28
CA ALA A 15 5.83 -65.49 -47.02
C ALA A 15 5.97 -64.08 -47.61
N LYS A 16 5.07 -63.75 -48.54
CA LYS A 16 5.02 -62.48 -49.30
C LYS A 16 4.70 -61.30 -48.37
N PRO A 17 5.42 -60.17 -48.41
CA PRO A 17 4.93 -58.92 -47.86
C PRO A 17 4.20 -58.08 -48.94
N LEU A 18 3.00 -57.62 -48.58
CA LEU A 18 2.23 -56.61 -49.32
C LEU A 18 3.06 -55.32 -49.43
N SER A 19 3.23 -54.84 -50.66
CA SER A 19 3.73 -53.52 -50.99
C SER A 19 2.65 -52.45 -50.79
N GLN A 20 2.84 -51.55 -49.82
CA GLN A 20 2.19 -50.23 -49.81
C GLN A 20 3.27 -49.15 -49.97
N PRO A 21 3.09 -48.16 -50.86
CA PRO A 21 4.05 -47.08 -51.02
C PRO A 21 3.95 -46.11 -49.84
N LEU A 22 5.10 -45.82 -49.23
CA LEU A 22 5.29 -44.80 -48.22
C LEU A 22 4.89 -43.43 -48.80
N ALA A 23 3.72 -42.93 -48.39
CA ALA A 23 3.33 -41.55 -48.67
C ALA A 23 4.32 -40.62 -47.95
N THR A 24 5.05 -39.83 -48.73
CA THR A 24 5.90 -38.75 -48.28
C THR A 24 5.06 -37.73 -47.51
N ALA A 25 5.23 -37.69 -46.18
CA ALA A 25 4.70 -36.61 -45.36
C ALA A 25 5.28 -35.27 -45.87
N PRO A 26 4.47 -34.21 -46.01
CA PRO A 26 5.02 -32.90 -46.33
C PRO A 26 5.90 -32.47 -45.16
N THR A 27 7.17 -32.20 -45.46
CA THR A 27 8.14 -31.59 -44.56
C THR A 27 7.64 -30.20 -44.17
N VAL A 28 6.94 -30.11 -43.03
CA VAL A 28 6.65 -28.83 -42.38
C VAL A 28 7.98 -28.29 -41.86
N ALA A 29 8.63 -27.44 -42.66
CA ALA A 29 9.75 -26.62 -42.23
C ALA A 29 9.29 -25.66 -41.12
N GLY A 30 9.33 -26.12 -39.87
CA GLY A 30 8.98 -25.32 -38.69
C GLY A 30 9.14 -26.01 -37.32
N ALA A 31 9.57 -27.27 -37.27
CA ALA A 31 9.35 -28.15 -36.11
C ALA A 31 10.40 -28.12 -34.97
N ASN A 32 11.38 -27.20 -34.94
CA ASN A 32 12.44 -27.21 -33.91
C ASN A 32 12.38 -26.07 -32.89
N ALA A 33 11.17 -25.60 -32.58
CA ALA A 33 10.99 -24.67 -31.48
C ALA A 33 10.34 -25.34 -30.28
N PRO A 34 10.85 -25.12 -29.05
CA PRO A 34 10.15 -25.60 -27.86
C PRO A 34 8.74 -25.01 -27.85
N ALA A 35 7.75 -25.87 -27.71
CA ALA A 35 6.36 -25.46 -27.59
C ALA A 35 6.21 -24.57 -26.35
N ILE A 36 5.65 -23.37 -26.54
CA ILE A 36 5.41 -22.42 -25.46
C ILE A 36 3.97 -22.63 -24.98
N PRO A 37 3.74 -23.26 -23.81
CA PRO A 37 2.42 -23.75 -23.43
C PRO A 37 1.41 -22.61 -23.22
N TRP A 38 1.87 -21.42 -22.85
CA TRP A 38 1.01 -20.25 -22.60
C TRP A 38 0.81 -19.35 -23.84
N ARG A 39 1.43 -19.65 -24.99
CA ARG A 39 1.29 -18.82 -26.20
C ARG A 39 1.23 -19.64 -27.48
N ARG A 40 0.10 -19.55 -28.19
CA ARG A 40 -0.09 -20.18 -29.50
C ARG A 40 0.66 -19.45 -30.61
N SER A 41 1.05 -20.20 -31.65
CA SER A 41 1.47 -19.62 -32.92
C SER A 41 0.28 -19.00 -33.66
N GLY A 42 0.54 -18.01 -34.52
CA GLY A 42 -0.48 -17.43 -35.41
C GLY A 42 -1.46 -16.45 -34.77
N VAL A 43 -1.24 -15.99 -33.52
CA VAL A 43 -2.02 -14.91 -32.90
C VAL A 43 -1.95 -13.66 -33.80
N ARG A 44 -3.10 -13.03 -34.07
CA ARG A 44 -3.19 -11.80 -34.87
C ARG A 44 -4.02 -10.77 -34.15
N HIS A 45 -3.50 -9.54 -34.11
CA HIS A 45 -4.19 -8.36 -33.60
C HIS A 45 -4.19 -7.29 -34.69
N THR A 46 -5.27 -6.50 -34.77
CA THR A 46 -5.38 -5.36 -35.70
C THR A 46 -4.49 -4.20 -35.27
N SER A 47 -4.34 -4.00 -33.96
CA SER A 47 -3.43 -3.05 -33.32
C SER A 47 -2.51 -3.82 -32.37
N ASN A 48 -1.22 -3.50 -32.40
CA ASN A 48 -0.25 -4.12 -31.48
C ASN A 48 0.00 -3.18 -30.30
N GLU A 49 -0.34 -3.61 -29.09
CA GLU A 49 -0.34 -2.81 -27.87
C GLU A 49 0.26 -3.62 -26.70
N LEU A 50 1.11 -2.97 -25.92
CA LEU A 50 1.73 -3.51 -24.72
C LEU A 50 1.55 -2.51 -23.57
N TYR A 51 0.92 -2.93 -22.48
CA TYR A 51 0.75 -2.09 -21.30
C TYR A 51 1.33 -2.77 -20.06
N VAL A 52 2.00 -1.97 -19.23
CA VAL A 52 2.54 -2.39 -17.94
C VAL A 52 1.87 -1.56 -16.86
N ASP A 53 1.06 -2.20 -16.02
CA ASP A 53 0.51 -1.55 -14.83
C ASP A 53 1.27 -2.08 -13.61
N ILE A 54 1.96 -1.20 -12.90
CA ILE A 54 2.57 -1.52 -11.60
C ILE A 54 1.64 -0.97 -10.52
N VAL A 55 1.11 -1.89 -9.71
CA VAL A 55 0.18 -1.59 -8.62
C VAL A 55 0.85 -1.96 -7.31
N GLU A 56 1.02 -0.98 -6.42
CA GLU A 56 1.61 -1.17 -5.10
C GLU A 56 0.57 -0.98 -4.01
N SER A 57 0.59 -1.87 -3.02
CA SER A 57 -0.18 -1.76 -1.78
C SER A 57 0.76 -1.37 -0.66
N LEU A 58 0.52 -0.22 -0.03
CA LEU A 58 1.36 0.33 1.05
C LEU A 58 0.75 0.04 2.43
N SER A 59 1.56 -0.58 3.30
CA SER A 59 1.25 -0.87 4.69
C SER A 59 2.35 -0.33 5.61
N VAL A 60 2.01 0.55 6.54
CA VAL A 60 2.91 1.20 7.49
C VAL A 60 2.25 1.24 8.86
N ILE A 61 2.98 0.83 9.89
CA ILE A 61 2.50 0.87 11.27
C ILE A 61 3.43 1.77 12.07
N PHE A 62 2.84 2.76 12.75
CA PHE A 62 3.52 3.65 13.68
C PHE A 62 3.25 3.24 15.13
N ALA A 63 4.32 3.27 15.94
CA ALA A 63 4.22 3.21 17.38
C ALA A 63 3.56 4.48 17.93
N PRO A 64 3.00 4.45 19.17
CA PRO A 64 2.51 5.66 19.84
C PRO A 64 3.56 6.77 20.00
N SER A 65 4.85 6.42 19.94
CA SER A 65 5.96 7.39 19.94
C SER A 65 6.14 8.13 18.61
N GLY A 66 5.41 7.77 17.56
CA GLY A 66 5.58 8.28 16.19
C GLY A 66 6.69 7.59 15.39
N ARG A 67 7.38 6.59 15.96
CA ARG A 67 8.40 5.80 15.25
C ARG A 67 7.73 4.74 14.36
N PRO A 68 8.12 4.60 13.08
CA PRO A 68 7.62 3.52 12.24
C PRO A 68 8.15 2.17 12.75
N ILE A 69 7.25 1.22 12.97
CA ILE A 69 7.52 -0.17 13.36
C ILE A 69 7.71 -1.04 12.11
N SER A 70 6.87 -0.83 11.11
CA SER A 70 6.90 -1.55 9.83
C SER A 70 6.54 -0.60 8.71
N ALA A 71 7.19 -0.73 7.54
CA ALA A 71 6.81 -0.04 6.32
C ALA A 71 7.06 -0.96 5.12
N LEU A 72 6.00 -1.61 4.67
CA LEU A 72 6.03 -2.66 3.66
C LEU A 72 5.20 -2.28 2.45
N VAL A 73 5.72 -2.64 1.27
CA VAL A 73 5.02 -2.48 0.00
C VAL A 73 4.90 -3.82 -0.69
N HIS A 74 3.68 -4.19 -1.05
CA HIS A 74 3.43 -5.34 -1.93
C HIS A 74 3.13 -4.82 -3.33
N GLY A 75 4.01 -5.14 -4.28
CA GLY A 75 3.88 -4.75 -5.67
C GLY A 75 3.37 -5.89 -6.54
N THR A 76 2.51 -5.56 -7.50
CA THR A 76 2.04 -6.46 -8.55
C THR A 76 2.27 -5.81 -9.92
N ILE A 77 2.92 -6.55 -10.82
CA ILE A 77 3.14 -6.14 -12.20
C ILE A 77 2.08 -6.84 -13.06
N VAL A 78 1.08 -6.09 -13.50
CA VAL A 78 0.06 -6.55 -14.43
C VAL A 78 0.49 -6.17 -15.84
N PHE A 79 0.51 -7.14 -16.74
CA PHE A 79 0.94 -6.96 -18.12
C PHE A 79 -0.23 -7.23 -19.06
N THR A 80 -0.45 -6.34 -20.01
CA THR A 80 -1.41 -6.54 -21.10
C THR A 80 -0.64 -6.65 -22.41
N ALA A 81 -0.73 -7.81 -23.05
CA ALA A 81 -0.09 -8.11 -24.32
C ALA A 81 -1.14 -8.33 -25.41
N LYS A 82 -1.32 -7.35 -26.29
CA LYS A 82 -2.10 -7.50 -27.53
C LYS A 82 -1.13 -7.36 -28.69
N ILE A 83 -0.39 -8.41 -29.00
CA ILE A 83 0.67 -8.36 -30.00
C ILE A 83 0.63 -9.62 -30.84
N SER A 84 0.77 -9.48 -32.15
CA SER A 84 0.67 -10.62 -33.08
C SER A 84 1.88 -11.56 -32.94
N GLY A 85 1.76 -12.77 -33.46
CA GLY A 85 2.85 -13.76 -33.49
C GLY A 85 3.26 -14.26 -32.11
N VAL A 86 4.56 -14.57 -31.97
CA VAL A 86 5.23 -15.06 -30.76
C VAL A 86 6.38 -14.08 -30.45
N PRO A 87 6.11 -12.99 -29.72
CA PRO A 87 7.11 -11.96 -29.42
C PRO A 87 7.95 -12.36 -28.21
N ASP A 88 9.25 -12.10 -28.31
CA ASP A 88 10.18 -12.19 -27.19
C ASP A 88 10.40 -10.79 -26.64
N LEU A 89 10.01 -10.57 -25.39
CA LEU A 89 10.03 -9.26 -24.74
C LEU A 89 11.15 -9.18 -23.72
N LEU A 90 11.68 -7.96 -23.56
CA LEU A 90 12.58 -7.58 -22.49
C LEU A 90 12.03 -6.34 -21.79
N LEU A 91 11.58 -6.51 -20.55
CA LEU A 91 11.16 -5.43 -19.65
C LEU A 91 12.33 -5.10 -18.71
N SER A 92 12.74 -3.84 -18.70
CA SER A 92 13.78 -3.31 -17.82
C SER A 92 13.15 -2.47 -16.72
N LEU A 93 13.38 -2.85 -15.47
CA LEU A 93 12.95 -2.15 -14.26
C LEU A 93 14.17 -1.50 -13.58
N SER A 94 13.96 -0.33 -12.98
CA SER A 94 14.94 0.30 -12.09
C SER A 94 14.28 0.79 -10.81
N ALA A 95 15.11 1.06 -9.81
CA ALA A 95 14.73 1.70 -8.56
C ALA A 95 15.59 2.95 -8.35
N PRO A 96 15.35 3.77 -7.31
CA PRO A 96 16.29 4.81 -6.93
C PRO A 96 17.67 4.19 -6.64
N GLY A 97 18.74 4.79 -7.17
CA GLY A 97 20.07 4.15 -7.22
C GLY A 97 20.34 3.32 -8.49
N GLY A 98 19.37 3.25 -9.40
CA GLY A 98 19.51 2.62 -10.72
C GLY A 98 19.06 1.17 -10.77
N GLN A 99 19.46 0.46 -11.82
CA GLN A 99 19.05 -0.93 -12.03
C GLN A 99 19.74 -1.91 -11.05
N ARG A 100 20.98 -1.60 -10.61
CA ARG A 100 21.74 -2.47 -9.70
C ARG A 100 21.16 -2.52 -8.29
N SER A 101 20.56 -1.42 -7.81
CA SER A 101 19.95 -1.36 -6.48
C SER A 101 18.65 -2.17 -6.38
N LEU A 102 18.04 -2.51 -7.52
CA LEU A 102 16.79 -3.26 -7.55
C LEU A 102 16.92 -4.64 -6.88
N ALA A 103 18.08 -5.29 -6.97
CA ALA A 103 18.34 -6.59 -6.37
C ALA A 103 18.22 -6.59 -4.84
N HIS A 104 18.61 -5.49 -4.21
CA HIS A 104 18.54 -5.31 -2.76
C HIS A 104 17.19 -4.77 -2.30
N LYS A 105 16.42 -4.18 -3.22
CA LYS A 105 15.14 -3.54 -2.91
C LYS A 105 13.94 -4.47 -3.07
N ILE A 106 13.99 -5.37 -4.06
CA ILE A 106 12.93 -6.35 -4.31
C ILE A 106 13.19 -7.60 -3.47
N GLU A 107 12.25 -7.89 -2.59
CA GLU A 107 12.16 -9.11 -1.80
C GLU A 107 11.07 -10.03 -2.35
N LEU A 108 11.23 -11.34 -2.11
CA LEU A 108 10.27 -12.40 -2.44
C LEU A 108 9.63 -12.29 -3.85
N PRO A 109 10.42 -12.11 -4.93
CA PRO A 109 9.84 -11.96 -6.26
C PRO A 109 9.20 -13.28 -6.73
N VAL A 110 7.93 -13.19 -7.14
CA VAL A 110 7.20 -14.30 -7.76
C VAL A 110 6.88 -13.92 -9.19
N PHE A 111 7.25 -14.75 -10.16
CA PHE A 111 7.03 -14.47 -11.57
C PHE A 111 6.12 -15.50 -12.21
N HIS A 112 5.38 -15.06 -13.23
CA HIS A 112 4.68 -15.97 -14.13
C HIS A 112 5.68 -16.91 -14.82
N PRO A 113 5.32 -18.18 -15.11
CA PRO A 113 6.21 -19.15 -15.77
C PRO A 113 6.80 -18.69 -17.11
N CYS A 114 6.24 -17.66 -17.73
CA CYS A 114 6.78 -17.08 -18.95
C CYS A 114 8.11 -16.36 -18.78
N VAL A 115 8.47 -15.98 -17.55
CA VAL A 115 9.70 -15.26 -17.22
C VAL A 115 10.87 -16.22 -17.11
N ARG A 116 11.96 -15.88 -17.81
CA ARG A 116 13.20 -16.65 -17.75
C ARG A 116 13.99 -16.28 -16.50
N LEU A 117 13.80 -17.06 -15.44
CA LEU A 117 14.44 -16.83 -14.12
C LEU A 117 15.97 -16.73 -14.19
N ALA A 118 16.63 -17.47 -15.07
CA ALA A 118 18.08 -17.39 -15.26
C ALA A 118 18.55 -15.97 -15.64
N ARG A 119 17.81 -15.28 -16.52
CA ARG A 119 18.12 -13.90 -16.94
C ARG A 119 17.94 -12.91 -15.80
N TRP A 120 16.87 -13.07 -15.01
CA TRP A 120 16.64 -12.25 -13.82
C TRP A 120 17.76 -12.40 -12.80
N ARG A 121 18.21 -13.64 -12.55
CA ARG A 121 19.30 -13.93 -11.61
C ARG A 121 20.65 -13.36 -12.06
N GLU A 122 20.94 -13.38 -13.36
CA GLU A 122 22.16 -12.77 -13.92
C GLU A 122 22.11 -11.24 -13.88
N LYS A 123 20.95 -10.65 -14.20
CA LYS A 123 20.76 -9.20 -14.26
C LYS A 123 19.42 -8.81 -13.62
N PRO A 124 19.39 -8.58 -12.31
CA PRO A 124 18.22 -8.05 -11.63
C PRO A 124 17.70 -6.80 -12.33
N GLY A 125 16.38 -6.72 -12.49
CA GLY A 125 15.69 -5.69 -13.27
C GLY A 125 15.47 -6.03 -14.74
N ALA A 126 16.10 -7.06 -15.30
CA ALA A 126 15.89 -7.49 -16.68
C ALA A 126 14.97 -8.72 -16.76
N LEU A 127 13.70 -8.51 -17.10
CA LEU A 127 12.71 -9.57 -17.26
C LEU A 127 12.56 -9.94 -18.73
N SER A 128 13.03 -11.14 -19.10
CA SER A 128 12.90 -11.67 -20.47
C SER A 128 11.83 -12.76 -20.53
N PHE A 129 10.85 -12.62 -21.42
CA PHE A 129 9.69 -13.51 -21.48
C PHE A 129 8.97 -13.50 -22.83
N VAL A 130 8.20 -14.56 -23.11
CA VAL A 130 7.20 -14.59 -24.18
C VAL A 130 5.83 -14.50 -23.51
N PRO A 131 5.07 -13.39 -23.62
CA PRO A 131 3.86 -13.20 -22.81
C PRO A 131 2.70 -14.09 -23.26
N PRO A 132 1.84 -14.56 -22.34
CA PRO A 132 0.45 -14.92 -22.65
C PRO A 132 -0.25 -13.79 -23.42
N ASP A 133 -1.28 -14.14 -24.20
CA ASP A 133 -2.09 -13.13 -24.89
C ASP A 133 -3.14 -12.53 -23.94
N GLY A 134 -3.41 -11.22 -24.08
CA GLY A 134 -4.33 -10.50 -23.21
C GLY A 134 -3.69 -10.01 -21.92
N ARG A 135 -4.50 -9.89 -20.86
CA ARG A 135 -4.10 -9.33 -19.55
C ARG A 135 -3.78 -10.45 -18.57
N PHE A 136 -2.60 -10.41 -17.96
CA PHE A 136 -2.16 -11.39 -16.97
C PHE A 136 -1.24 -10.74 -15.93
N ILE A 137 -1.00 -11.43 -14.80
CA ILE A 137 -0.03 -10.99 -13.79
C ILE A 137 1.35 -11.51 -14.22
N LEU A 138 2.28 -10.60 -14.49
CA LEU A 138 3.65 -10.94 -14.86
C LEU A 138 4.47 -11.35 -13.63
N GLY A 139 4.21 -10.71 -12.49
CA GLY A 139 4.81 -11.08 -11.22
C GLY A 139 4.35 -10.21 -10.07
N GLY A 140 4.75 -10.60 -8.87
CA GLY A 140 4.63 -9.84 -7.63
C GLY A 140 5.97 -9.73 -6.92
N TYR A 141 6.09 -8.74 -6.05
CA TYR A 141 7.28 -8.48 -5.26
C TYR A 141 6.92 -7.79 -3.95
N GLU A 142 7.84 -7.82 -3.01
CA GLU A 142 7.77 -7.09 -1.76
C GLU A 142 8.93 -6.08 -1.68
N VAL A 143 8.71 -4.94 -1.00
CA VAL A 143 9.75 -3.95 -0.73
C VAL A 143 9.60 -3.47 0.70
N ASN A 144 10.67 -3.61 1.48
CA ASN A 144 10.79 -2.96 2.77
C ASN A 144 11.26 -1.51 2.57
N LEU A 145 10.50 -0.55 3.09
CA LEU A 145 10.80 0.88 2.98
C LEU A 145 11.59 1.42 4.18
N LEU A 146 11.78 0.62 5.22
CA LEU A 146 12.62 1.00 6.35
C LEU A 146 14.11 0.89 5.96
N PRO A 147 14.98 1.77 6.46
CA PRO A 147 16.41 1.67 6.22
C PRO A 147 16.93 0.30 6.67
N VAL A 148 17.69 -0.37 5.79
CA VAL A 148 18.18 -1.73 6.03
C VAL A 148 19.30 -1.78 7.09
N ASN A 149 19.92 -0.64 7.46
CA ASN A 149 21.04 -0.59 8.39
C ASN A 149 20.80 0.39 9.56
N PRO A 150 20.46 -0.09 10.76
CA PRO A 150 20.45 0.74 11.98
C PRO A 150 21.87 1.06 12.53
N GLU A 151 22.93 0.49 11.96
CA GLU A 151 24.33 0.67 12.43
C GLU A 151 25.17 1.64 11.58
N GLU A 152 24.67 2.11 10.44
CA GLU A 152 25.38 3.12 9.65
C GLU A 152 24.95 4.52 10.10
N ASP A 153 25.79 5.17 10.89
CA ASP A 153 25.69 6.58 11.36
C ASP A 153 25.72 7.62 10.22
N ASN A 154 25.60 7.20 8.96
CA ASN A 154 25.61 8.08 7.82
C ASN A 154 24.20 8.69 7.64
N PRO A 155 24.07 10.02 7.53
CA PRO A 155 22.76 10.64 7.34
C PRO A 155 22.14 10.11 6.05
N SER A 156 21.02 9.42 6.21
CA SER A 156 20.22 8.89 5.12
C SER A 156 20.05 9.97 4.04
N ALA A 157 20.45 9.68 2.80
CA ALA A 157 20.27 10.60 1.70
C ALA A 157 18.78 11.03 1.66
N HIS A 158 18.46 12.25 1.22
CA HIS A 158 17.10 12.83 1.26
C HIS A 158 15.97 11.91 0.70
N MET A 159 16.32 10.85 -0.04
CA MET A 159 15.43 9.86 -0.65
C MET A 159 15.21 8.59 0.20
N GLU A 160 15.83 8.46 1.37
CA GLU A 160 15.72 7.34 2.32
C GLU A 160 14.80 7.63 3.51
N ARG A 161 14.35 8.88 3.67
CA ARG A 161 13.27 9.18 4.63
C ARG A 161 11.95 8.68 4.03
N LEU A 162 11.25 7.84 4.77
CA LEU A 162 9.94 7.30 4.39
C LEU A 162 8.98 8.44 4.03
N PHE A 163 8.68 8.59 2.74
CA PHE A 163 7.69 9.54 2.26
C PHE A 163 6.30 8.90 2.29
N LEU A 164 5.37 9.56 2.97
CA LEU A 164 3.96 9.15 3.02
C LEU A 164 3.08 10.29 2.50
N PRO A 165 2.21 10.01 1.50
CA PRO A 165 1.28 11.01 0.96
C PRO A 165 0.25 11.49 1.99
N ALA A 166 -0.09 10.63 2.95
CA ALA A 166 -1.01 10.95 4.02
C ALA A 166 -0.53 10.31 5.33
N THR A 167 -0.57 11.03 6.44
CA THR A 167 -0.28 10.48 7.78
C THR A 167 -1.32 10.94 8.78
N VAL A 168 -1.56 10.13 9.81
CA VAL A 168 -2.53 10.44 10.87
C VAL A 168 -1.88 10.37 12.24
N ASP A 169 -2.21 11.35 13.08
CA ASP A 169 -1.90 11.38 14.50
C ASP A 169 -3.19 11.51 15.30
N ILE A 170 -3.26 10.91 16.49
CA ILE A 170 -4.37 11.10 17.43
C ILE A 170 -3.84 11.68 18.73
N LYS A 171 -4.51 12.72 19.24
CA LYS A 171 -4.41 13.19 20.62
C LYS A 171 -5.69 12.84 21.35
N LYS A 172 -5.58 12.18 22.50
CA LYS A 172 -6.71 11.72 23.32
C LYS A 172 -6.65 12.26 24.74
N GLY A 173 -7.74 12.14 25.50
CA GLY A 173 -7.77 12.57 26.89
C GLY A 173 -7.74 14.09 27.06
N LEU A 174 -8.23 14.83 26.07
CA LEU A 174 -8.27 16.29 26.08
C LEU A 174 -9.47 16.82 26.89
N GLY A 175 -9.40 18.08 27.29
CA GLY A 175 -10.44 18.73 28.08
C GLY A 175 -10.39 18.40 29.58
N PRO A 176 -11.27 19.02 30.39
CA PRO A 176 -11.24 18.89 31.84
C PRO A 176 -11.58 17.47 32.32
N THR A 177 -12.47 16.77 31.62
CA THR A 177 -12.92 15.41 31.93
C THR A 177 -12.17 14.32 31.14
N GLY A 178 -11.28 14.70 30.22
CA GLY A 178 -10.56 13.76 29.36
C GLY A 178 -11.42 13.05 28.30
N SER A 179 -12.62 13.55 28.01
CA SER A 179 -13.53 12.95 27.03
C SER A 179 -13.24 13.34 25.58
N ASN A 180 -12.37 14.31 25.34
CA ASN A 180 -12.17 14.88 24.00
C ASN A 180 -10.96 14.23 23.32
N PHE A 181 -11.06 14.07 22.01
CA PHE A 181 -9.95 13.65 21.16
C PHE A 181 -9.84 14.54 19.92
N GLU A 182 -8.65 14.59 19.36
CA GLU A 182 -8.34 15.31 18.14
C GLU A 182 -7.51 14.40 17.23
N VAL A 183 -8.00 14.20 16.02
CA VAL A 183 -7.31 13.47 14.95
C VAL A 183 -6.74 14.50 13.98
N ARG A 184 -5.45 14.37 13.68
CA ARG A 184 -4.73 15.26 12.77
C ARG A 184 -4.25 14.47 11.56
N LEU A 185 -4.77 14.82 10.40
CA LEU A 185 -4.35 14.29 9.10
C LEU A 185 -3.37 15.27 8.46
N THR A 186 -2.22 14.77 8.01
CA THR A 186 -1.26 15.54 7.22
C THR A 186 -1.22 15.00 5.80
N LEU A 187 -1.48 15.87 4.82
CA LEU A 187 -1.47 15.55 3.39
C LEU A 187 -0.24 16.14 2.71
N ASN A 188 0.50 15.32 1.99
CA ASN A 188 1.70 15.70 1.26
C ASN A 188 1.59 15.34 -0.23
N ASN A 189 1.53 16.38 -1.07
CA ASN A 189 1.43 16.24 -2.53
C ASN A 189 2.78 16.49 -3.23
N SER A 190 3.88 16.64 -2.48
CA SER A 190 5.23 16.83 -3.01
C SER A 190 5.91 15.49 -3.24
N PHE A 191 5.43 14.75 -4.23
CA PHE A 191 5.89 13.40 -4.52
C PHE A 191 7.35 13.37 -4.99
N PRO A 192 8.22 12.56 -4.34
CA PRO A 192 9.61 12.41 -4.76
C PRO A 192 9.72 11.93 -6.20
N GLY A 193 10.62 12.55 -6.98
CA GLY A 193 10.86 12.19 -8.37
C GLY A 193 9.83 12.73 -9.38
N ALA A 194 8.79 13.44 -8.92
CA ALA A 194 7.90 14.17 -9.80
C ALA A 194 8.49 15.56 -10.12
N SER A 195 8.56 15.92 -11.40
CA SER A 195 8.93 17.28 -11.81
C SER A 195 7.88 18.26 -11.29
N SER A 196 8.26 19.15 -10.38
CA SER A 196 7.38 20.25 -9.98
C SER A 196 7.15 21.15 -11.20
N ARG A 197 5.88 21.45 -11.52
CA ARG A 197 5.55 22.61 -12.34
C ARG A 197 5.92 23.84 -11.50
N SER A 198 7.17 24.29 -11.54
CA SER A 198 7.45 25.65 -11.14
C SER A 198 6.73 26.56 -12.14
N GLY A 199 5.77 27.32 -11.64
CA GLY A 199 5.11 28.37 -12.41
C GLY A 199 6.18 29.32 -12.95
N GLY A 200 6.17 29.52 -14.26
CA GLY A 200 6.96 30.55 -14.91
C GLY A 200 6.59 31.91 -14.35
N GLY A 201 7.48 32.44 -13.50
CA GLY A 201 7.42 33.78 -12.94
C GLY A 201 8.83 34.28 -12.68
N GLY A 202 9.70 34.15 -13.69
CA GLY A 202 11.08 34.64 -13.66
C GLY A 202 11.21 35.83 -14.59
N THR A 203 10.99 37.04 -14.06
CA THR A 203 11.54 38.27 -14.63
C THR A 203 13.07 38.23 -14.47
N GLY A 204 13.75 37.58 -15.41
CA GLY A 204 15.20 37.58 -15.53
C GLY A 204 15.64 38.76 -16.39
N ILE A 205 16.06 39.84 -15.74
CA ILE A 205 16.75 40.97 -16.37
C ILE A 205 18.02 40.44 -17.04
N GLY A 206 18.10 40.59 -18.35
CA GLY A 206 19.26 40.22 -19.15
C GLY A 206 20.46 41.12 -18.87
N ARG A 207 21.64 40.51 -18.74
CA ARG A 207 22.94 41.16 -18.94
C ARG A 207 23.90 40.22 -19.66
N ASN A 208 24.21 40.63 -20.90
CA ASN A 208 25.39 40.42 -21.74
C ASN A 208 26.36 39.26 -21.50
N GLY A 209 26.66 38.55 -22.60
CA GLY A 209 28.04 38.47 -23.11
C GLY A 209 28.47 37.08 -23.58
N GLY A 210 28.68 36.91 -24.89
CA GLY A 210 29.48 35.79 -25.43
C GLY A 210 29.09 35.31 -26.82
N MET A 211 29.74 35.83 -27.84
CA MET A 211 29.68 35.41 -29.25
C MET A 211 30.32 34.03 -29.47
N GLY A 212 29.80 33.24 -30.41
CA GLY A 212 30.47 32.00 -30.87
C GLY A 212 29.65 31.05 -31.77
N ASN A 213 29.47 31.44 -33.03
CA ASN A 213 29.27 30.67 -34.28
C ASN A 213 28.66 29.23 -34.34
N SER A 214 27.67 29.13 -35.26
CA SER A 214 27.57 28.16 -36.38
C SER A 214 27.10 26.72 -36.13
N MET A 215 25.80 26.46 -36.39
CA MET A 215 25.23 25.79 -37.58
C MET A 215 25.13 24.25 -37.51
N GLY A 216 23.89 23.77 -37.49
CA GLY A 216 23.53 22.36 -37.68
C GLY A 216 22.02 22.14 -37.62
N ARG A 217 21.35 22.36 -38.76
CA ARG A 217 19.90 22.23 -38.97
C ARG A 217 19.39 20.79 -38.77
N GLY A 218 18.23 20.65 -38.12
CA GLY A 218 17.42 19.44 -38.11
C GLY A 218 15.97 19.75 -37.75
N SER A 219 15.12 19.80 -38.77
CA SER A 219 13.72 20.21 -38.79
C SER A 219 12.82 19.48 -37.76
N GLY A 220 12.17 20.25 -36.89
CA GLY A 220 11.08 19.79 -36.03
C GLY A 220 9.75 19.90 -36.77
N THR A 221 9.14 18.74 -37.04
CA THR A 221 7.74 18.66 -37.46
C THR A 221 6.88 18.49 -36.22
N SER A 222 6.20 19.57 -35.86
CA SER A 222 5.22 19.65 -34.78
C SER A 222 3.98 18.83 -35.15
N THR A 223 3.68 17.76 -34.42
CA THR A 223 2.33 17.18 -34.41
C THR A 223 1.57 17.70 -33.18
N PRO A 224 0.34 18.20 -33.33
CA PRO A 224 -0.39 18.82 -32.23
C PRO A 224 -1.04 17.76 -31.34
N SER A 225 -0.90 17.92 -30.03
CA SER A 225 -1.62 17.12 -29.04
C SER A 225 -3.06 17.61 -28.92
N PHE A 226 -4.04 16.83 -29.37
CA PHE A 226 -5.44 17.02 -28.99
C PHE A 226 -6.09 15.69 -28.58
N LEU A 227 -6.70 15.74 -27.39
CA LEU A 227 -7.75 14.85 -26.87
C LEU A 227 -7.37 13.37 -26.65
N THR A 228 -6.88 13.04 -25.46
CA THR A 228 -7.11 11.72 -24.86
C THR A 228 -7.19 11.82 -23.34
N ILE A 229 -8.33 11.39 -22.79
CA ILE A 229 -8.51 11.11 -21.36
C ILE A 229 -7.59 9.93 -21.03
N GLY A 230 -6.42 10.24 -20.49
CA GLY A 230 -5.43 9.28 -20.06
C GLY A 230 -4.45 10.00 -19.15
N GLY A 231 -4.55 9.76 -17.84
CA GLY A 231 -3.62 10.32 -16.87
C GLY A 231 -2.20 9.89 -17.22
N SER A 232 -1.44 10.77 -17.86
CA SER A 232 -0.01 10.58 -18.03
C SER A 232 0.63 10.56 -16.66
N SER A 233 1.63 9.70 -16.46
CA SER A 233 2.44 9.59 -15.23
C SER A 233 3.26 10.85 -14.92
N SER A 234 2.98 11.99 -15.57
CA SER A 234 3.75 13.23 -15.50
C SER A 234 3.38 14.10 -14.30
N SER A 235 2.27 13.82 -13.61
CA SER A 235 1.89 14.55 -12.40
C SER A 235 1.13 13.62 -11.45
N PRO A 236 1.77 13.18 -10.36
CA PRO A 236 1.09 12.32 -9.40
C PRO A 236 -0.07 13.04 -8.72
N SER A 237 -1.12 12.28 -8.40
CA SER A 237 -2.33 12.80 -7.77
C SER A 237 -2.75 11.87 -6.64
N LEU A 238 -3.10 12.48 -5.49
CA LEU A 238 -3.65 11.82 -4.32
C LEU A 238 -5.18 11.90 -4.40
N ASP A 239 -5.84 10.75 -4.30
CA ASP A 239 -7.28 10.60 -4.37
C ASP A 239 -7.77 9.70 -3.23
N ASP A 240 -9.10 9.69 -3.00
CA ASP A 240 -9.80 8.76 -2.09
C ASP A 240 -9.27 8.71 -0.64
N VAL A 241 -8.91 9.86 -0.05
CA VAL A 241 -8.41 9.90 1.33
C VAL A 241 -9.53 9.70 2.34
N VAL A 242 -9.41 8.64 3.13
CA VAL A 242 -10.34 8.31 4.22
C VAL A 242 -9.54 7.96 5.47
N VAL A 243 -9.81 8.64 6.57
CA VAL A 243 -9.30 8.32 7.90
C VAL A 243 -10.31 7.44 8.62
N THR A 244 -9.86 6.35 9.22
CA THR A 244 -10.68 5.43 10.01
C THR A 244 -10.11 5.38 11.42
N VAL A 245 -10.91 5.77 12.41
CA VAL A 245 -10.52 5.80 13.82
C VAL A 245 -11.19 4.64 14.51
N SER A 246 -10.42 3.77 15.15
CA SER A 246 -10.90 2.60 15.87
C SER A 246 -11.47 3.02 17.23
N ILE A 247 -12.76 2.79 17.43
CA ILE A 247 -13.51 3.22 18.62
C ILE A 247 -13.83 1.99 19.48
N PRO A 248 -13.54 2.01 20.80
CA PRO A 248 -13.89 0.91 21.69
C PRO A 248 -15.41 0.63 21.73
N PRO A 249 -15.83 -0.64 21.86
CA PRO A 249 -17.25 -1.02 21.85
C PRO A 249 -18.05 -0.50 23.05
N SER A 250 -17.36 -0.04 24.11
CA SER A 250 -17.97 0.61 25.28
C SER A 250 -18.42 2.05 25.02
N VAL A 251 -18.02 2.65 23.90
CA VAL A 251 -18.45 4.00 23.51
C VAL A 251 -19.89 3.95 23.03
N ARG A 252 -20.76 4.73 23.68
CA ARG A 252 -22.18 4.83 23.33
C ARG A 252 -22.38 5.73 22.13
N ASN A 253 -21.74 6.90 22.13
CA ASN A 253 -21.86 7.88 21.06
C ASN A 253 -20.63 8.80 21.00
N ILE A 254 -20.44 9.49 19.88
CA ILE A 254 -19.49 10.57 19.72
C ILE A 254 -20.26 11.84 19.38
N THR A 255 -20.13 12.87 20.21
CA THR A 255 -20.75 14.18 20.01
C THR A 255 -19.71 15.23 19.62
N ASP A 256 -20.19 16.38 19.18
CA ASP A 256 -19.35 17.51 18.75
C ASP A 256 -18.28 17.11 17.72
N ILE A 257 -18.69 16.33 16.73
CA ILE A 257 -17.82 15.92 15.63
C ILE A 257 -17.59 17.15 14.73
N GLN A 258 -16.40 17.72 14.80
CA GLN A 258 -16.01 18.92 14.06
C GLN A 258 -14.84 18.60 13.13
N ALA A 259 -15.12 18.44 11.84
CA ALA A 259 -14.13 18.24 10.80
C ALA A 259 -13.71 19.59 10.18
N SER A 260 -12.41 19.87 10.10
CA SER A 260 -11.91 21.08 9.45
C SER A 260 -12.04 21.03 7.93
N ARG A 261 -12.10 19.81 7.36
CA ARG A 261 -12.25 19.53 5.93
C ARG A 261 -13.06 18.25 5.75
N GLY A 262 -13.86 18.19 4.68
CA GLY A 262 -14.63 17.00 4.33
C GLY A 262 -15.71 16.66 5.35
N GLU A 263 -16.10 15.39 5.40
CA GLU A 263 -17.21 14.91 6.22
C GLU A 263 -16.77 13.75 7.10
N ALA A 264 -17.19 13.78 8.37
CA ALA A 264 -16.97 12.70 9.32
C ALA A 264 -18.31 12.07 9.71
N THR A 265 -18.33 10.75 9.72
CA THR A 265 -19.52 9.95 9.98
C THR A 265 -19.20 8.90 11.02
N PHE A 266 -20.04 8.82 12.05
CA PHE A 266 -20.01 7.79 13.06
C PHE A 266 -21.45 7.33 13.32
N MET A 267 -21.65 6.01 13.37
CA MET A 267 -22.93 5.42 13.75
C MET A 267 -22.76 4.72 15.09
N PRO A 268 -23.64 4.99 16.08
CA PRO A 268 -23.62 4.25 17.35
C PRO A 268 -23.69 2.74 17.10
N GLY A 269 -22.76 1.99 17.69
CA GLY A 269 -22.60 0.55 17.47
C GLY A 269 -21.57 0.16 16.41
N ASN A 270 -21.10 1.11 15.59
CA ASN A 270 -19.89 0.89 14.79
C ASN A 270 -18.65 1.05 15.68
N GLU A 271 -17.70 0.15 15.50
CA GLU A 271 -16.38 0.22 16.16
C GLU A 271 -15.41 1.16 15.42
N SER A 272 -15.92 1.96 14.48
CA SER A 272 -15.11 2.87 13.69
C SER A 272 -15.83 4.19 13.39
N LEU A 273 -15.08 5.28 13.53
CA LEU A 273 -15.42 6.59 13.00
C LEU A 273 -14.71 6.78 11.66
N GLU A 274 -15.46 7.15 10.62
CA GLU A 274 -14.92 7.39 9.27
C GLU A 274 -14.89 8.88 8.97
N TRP A 275 -13.79 9.36 8.41
CA TRP A 275 -13.62 10.75 8.02
C TRP A 275 -13.05 10.85 6.61
N ARG A 276 -13.88 11.31 5.68
CA ARG A 276 -13.55 11.45 4.26
C ARG A 276 -13.05 12.85 3.99
N VAL A 277 -11.83 12.96 3.48
CA VAL A 277 -11.17 14.25 3.24
C VAL A 277 -11.00 14.46 1.74
N PRO A 278 -11.57 15.54 1.17
CA PRO A 278 -11.36 15.85 -0.24
C PRO A 278 -9.89 16.17 -0.50
N THR A 279 -9.41 15.78 -1.67
CA THR A 279 -8.00 16.01 -2.09
C THR A 279 -7.89 17.00 -3.25
N ARG A 280 -9.03 17.46 -3.78
CA ARG A 280 -9.11 18.36 -4.95
C ARG A 280 -10.14 19.46 -4.70
N GLU A 281 -9.76 20.69 -5.00
CA GLU A 281 -10.62 21.87 -5.02
C GLU A 281 -10.59 22.52 -6.41
N LYS A 282 -11.42 23.54 -6.64
CA LYS A 282 -11.51 24.24 -7.93
C LYS A 282 -10.16 24.81 -8.40
N ASP A 283 -9.25 25.12 -7.47
CA ASP A 283 -7.96 25.76 -7.74
C ASP A 283 -6.73 24.82 -7.67
N GLY A 284 -6.91 23.52 -7.40
CA GLY A 284 -5.78 22.58 -7.40
C GLY A 284 -5.90 21.40 -6.45
N SER A 285 -4.76 20.75 -6.16
CA SER A 285 -4.66 19.67 -5.18
C SER A 285 -4.49 20.22 -3.78
N ILE A 286 -5.20 19.63 -2.81
CA ILE A 286 -5.21 20.08 -1.42
C ILE A 286 -4.05 19.40 -0.68
N SER A 287 -3.23 20.19 0.01
CA SER A 287 -2.14 19.71 0.87
C SER A 287 -2.24 20.33 2.27
N GLY A 288 -1.34 19.92 3.18
CA GLY A 288 -1.25 20.46 4.53
C GLY A 288 -2.08 19.68 5.55
N ILE A 289 -2.45 20.35 6.64
CA ILE A 289 -3.05 19.71 7.82
C ILE A 289 -4.56 19.87 7.78
N ALA A 290 -5.27 18.79 8.09
CA ALA A 290 -6.68 18.78 8.44
C ALA A 290 -6.86 18.19 9.84
N THR A 291 -7.88 18.63 10.56
CA THR A 291 -8.19 18.11 11.90
C THR A 291 -9.64 17.67 12.01
N LEU A 292 -9.86 16.70 12.87
CA LEU A 292 -11.17 16.25 13.31
C LEU A 292 -11.18 16.22 14.82
N LYS A 293 -12.17 16.88 15.43
CA LYS A 293 -12.38 16.84 16.88
C LYS A 293 -13.67 16.10 17.20
N GLY A 294 -13.73 15.49 18.36
CA GLY A 294 -14.92 14.84 18.88
C GLY A 294 -14.86 14.64 20.39
N THR A 295 -16.03 14.47 20.99
CA THR A 295 -16.20 14.15 22.41
C THR A 295 -16.84 12.78 22.55
N ILE A 296 -16.18 11.88 23.27
CA ILE A 296 -16.63 10.52 23.49
C ILE A 296 -17.61 10.49 24.67
N LEU A 297 -18.75 9.84 24.46
CA LEU A 297 -19.74 9.56 25.48
C LEU A 297 -19.69 8.07 25.84
N GLY A 298 -19.36 7.81 27.11
CA GLY A 298 -19.34 6.47 27.68
C GLY A 298 -20.69 5.94 28.12
N PRO A 299 -20.68 4.78 28.79
CA PRO A 299 -21.85 4.30 29.53
C PRO A 299 -22.25 5.31 30.60
N LEU A 300 -23.55 5.48 30.83
CA LEU A 300 -24.09 6.36 31.87
C LEU A 300 -23.47 5.98 33.23
N HIS A 301 -22.74 6.90 33.85
CA HIS A 301 -22.16 6.70 35.18
C HIS A 301 -22.90 7.52 36.22
N GLU A 302 -22.97 7.02 37.46
CA GLU A 302 -23.54 7.78 38.60
C GLU A 302 -22.76 9.09 38.88
N LEU A 303 -21.57 9.26 38.30
CA LEU A 303 -20.78 10.49 38.36
C LEU A 303 -21.20 11.56 37.33
N ASP A 304 -22.12 11.24 36.42
CA ASP A 304 -22.70 12.20 35.47
C ASP A 304 -23.97 12.86 36.02
N ASP A 305 -24.58 12.32 37.07
CA ASP A 305 -25.83 12.81 37.66
C ASP A 305 -25.64 13.98 38.66
N ASP A 306 -24.40 14.33 39.00
CA ASP A 306 -24.09 15.38 40.00
C ASP A 306 -23.89 16.79 39.37
N ASP A 307 -23.83 16.90 38.04
CA ASP A 307 -23.65 18.21 37.38
C ASP A 307 -24.97 19.03 37.34
N ASP A 308 -26.11 18.45 37.74
CA ASP A 308 -27.46 19.05 37.63
C ASP A 308 -28.30 19.07 38.93
N ILE A 309 -27.73 18.95 40.14
CA ILE A 309 -28.53 19.15 41.37
C ILE A 309 -28.58 20.63 41.76
N VAL A 310 -29.50 21.32 41.08
CA VAL A 310 -30.30 22.42 41.64
C VAL A 310 -31.08 21.85 42.83
N ASP A 311 -31.07 22.55 43.97
CA ASP A 311 -31.88 22.21 45.15
C ASP A 311 -33.33 21.88 44.75
N GLY A 312 -33.69 20.59 44.80
CA GLY A 312 -34.98 20.10 44.33
C GLY A 312 -35.32 18.75 44.95
N ASP A 313 -36.10 18.80 46.04
CA ASP A 313 -36.80 17.67 46.66
C ASP A 313 -37.58 16.85 45.63
N GLY A 314 -37.39 15.54 45.60
CA GLY A 314 -38.05 14.69 44.60
C GLY A 314 -37.58 13.24 44.60
N THR A 315 -38.17 12.44 45.48
CA THR A 315 -38.08 10.97 45.49
C THR A 315 -38.59 10.35 44.18
N ASP A 316 -37.74 9.69 43.38
CA ASP A 316 -38.10 8.44 42.71
C ASP A 316 -36.86 7.67 42.19
N ARG A 317 -36.58 6.51 42.78
CA ARG A 317 -35.48 5.60 42.40
C ARG A 317 -36.06 4.26 41.97
N THR A 318 -36.43 4.11 40.69
CA THR A 318 -36.71 2.78 40.12
C THR A 318 -36.31 2.64 38.64
N ARG A 319 -35.09 2.12 38.41
CA ARG A 319 -34.76 1.00 37.47
C ARG A 319 -33.24 0.93 37.23
N ARG A 320 -32.56 0.08 38.00
CA ARG A 320 -31.17 -0.34 37.74
C ARG A 320 -31.18 -1.62 36.89
N LEU A 321 -30.68 -1.54 35.67
CA LEU A 321 -30.33 -2.70 34.84
C LEU A 321 -28.81 -2.91 34.90
N THR A 322 -28.43 -3.93 35.68
CA THR A 322 -27.25 -4.81 35.57
C THR A 322 -25.88 -4.18 35.21
N SER A 323 -25.07 -3.90 36.23
CA SER A 323 -23.62 -3.69 36.11
C SER A 323 -22.86 -5.02 36.10
N ASN A 324 -21.93 -5.15 35.15
CA ASN A 324 -21.00 -6.26 34.95
C ASN A 324 -20.11 -6.50 36.20
N PRO A 325 -20.02 -7.72 36.78
CA PRO A 325 -19.42 -7.94 38.11
C PRO A 325 -17.89 -8.11 38.12
N LEU A 326 -17.20 -7.88 37.01
CA LEU A 326 -15.77 -8.22 36.87
C LEU A 326 -14.79 -7.06 37.12
N ARG A 327 -15.24 -5.94 37.69
CA ARG A 327 -14.44 -4.69 37.81
C ARG A 327 -13.56 -4.63 39.08
N GLY A 328 -13.65 -5.61 39.99
CA GLY A 328 -12.95 -5.58 41.28
C GLY A 328 -11.51 -6.13 41.30
N TYR A 329 -10.95 -6.60 40.17
CA TYR A 329 -9.71 -7.39 40.19
C TYR A 329 -8.43 -6.65 39.76
N TYR A 330 -8.48 -5.39 39.33
CA TYR A 330 -7.28 -4.68 38.88
C TYR A 330 -7.09 -3.33 39.57
N ASP A 331 -6.14 -3.37 40.51
CA ASP A 331 -5.11 -2.36 40.80
C ASP A 331 -5.30 -1.47 42.04
N GLU A 332 -4.73 -1.94 43.16
CA GLU A 332 -4.40 -1.13 44.34
C GLU A 332 -2.93 -1.36 44.77
N THR A 333 -1.98 -1.38 43.83
CA THR A 333 -0.55 -1.60 44.20
C THR A 333 0.46 -0.65 43.56
N LEU A 334 0.06 0.59 43.23
CA LEU A 334 1.01 1.61 42.75
C LEU A 334 0.90 2.95 43.49
N THR A 335 1.00 2.91 44.82
CA THR A 335 1.53 4.05 45.60
C THR A 335 2.38 3.55 46.76
N GLY A 336 3.70 3.62 46.61
CA GLY A 336 4.65 3.38 47.69
C GLY A 336 4.64 4.53 48.71
N GLY A 337 4.60 4.18 49.99
CA GLY A 337 4.72 5.12 51.11
C GLY A 337 4.47 4.46 52.47
N ALA A 338 5.56 4.01 53.10
CA ALA A 338 5.75 3.54 54.48
C ALA A 338 4.61 3.70 55.53
N SER A 339 4.27 2.62 56.23
CA SER A 339 4.63 2.41 57.65
C SER A 339 4.01 1.12 58.22
N TYR A 340 4.82 0.37 58.97
CA TYR A 340 4.44 -0.84 59.70
C TYR A 340 3.85 -0.45 61.05
N GLN A 341 2.57 -0.73 61.32
CA GLN A 341 2.11 -1.20 62.63
C GLN A 341 0.62 -1.60 62.66
N ALA A 342 0.36 -2.55 63.56
CA ALA A 342 -0.91 -2.88 64.23
C ALA A 342 -1.77 -4.01 63.64
N SER A 343 -1.58 -5.15 64.29
CA SER A 343 -2.43 -6.31 64.52
C SER A 343 -3.93 -6.08 64.74
N GLY A 344 -4.73 -6.94 64.09
CA GLY A 344 -5.79 -7.75 64.71
C GLY A 344 -7.20 -7.15 64.81
N ALA A 345 -8.10 -7.58 63.91
CA ALA A 345 -9.50 -7.86 64.22
C ALA A 345 -10.16 -8.62 63.06
N THR A 346 -10.86 -9.70 63.40
CA THR A 346 -11.77 -10.46 62.54
C THR A 346 -13.03 -9.66 62.24
N THR A 347 -13.48 -9.59 60.98
CA THR A 347 -14.88 -9.76 60.58
C THR A 347 -14.98 -9.87 59.06
N ASP A 348 -15.84 -10.80 58.64
CA ASP A 348 -16.44 -10.98 57.32
C ASP A 348 -16.60 -9.67 56.51
N ASP A 349 -15.89 -9.52 55.39
CA ASP A 349 -15.93 -8.33 54.55
C ASP A 349 -16.34 -8.73 53.13
N THR A 350 -17.65 -8.73 52.91
CA THR A 350 -18.22 -8.69 51.57
C THR A 350 -18.00 -7.26 51.05
N PRO A 351 -17.32 -7.01 49.92
CA PRO A 351 -17.05 -5.65 49.48
C PRO A 351 -18.36 -4.97 49.10
N GLN A 352 -18.82 -4.10 50.00
CA GLN A 352 -19.91 -3.18 49.76
C GLN A 352 -19.44 -2.18 48.69
N PRO A 353 -20.24 -1.84 47.67
CA PRO A 353 -19.85 -0.81 46.72
C PRO A 353 -19.66 0.50 47.50
N GLU A 354 -18.43 1.03 47.51
CA GLU A 354 -18.13 2.33 48.11
C GLU A 354 -19.12 3.35 47.55
N LYS A 355 -19.97 3.91 48.42
CA LYS A 355 -20.83 5.03 48.08
C LYS A 355 -19.93 6.22 47.73
N THR A 356 -20.08 6.73 46.52
CA THR A 356 -19.38 7.91 45.97
C THR A 356 -19.84 9.25 46.57
N GLU A 357 -20.67 9.24 47.62
CA GLU A 357 -21.16 10.42 48.30
C GLU A 357 -20.05 11.02 49.19
N GLY A 358 -19.53 12.21 48.82
CA GLY A 358 -18.56 12.96 49.62
C GLY A 358 -17.14 13.11 49.05
N LEU A 359 -16.86 12.59 47.85
CA LEU A 359 -15.55 12.77 47.20
C LEU A 359 -15.35 14.24 46.80
N SER A 360 -14.13 14.75 47.02
CA SER A 360 -13.77 16.11 46.58
C SER A 360 -13.92 16.25 45.05
N PRO A 361 -14.27 17.44 44.54
CA PRO A 361 -14.47 17.66 43.10
C PRO A 361 -13.25 17.23 42.28
N THR A 362 -12.05 17.42 42.82
CA THR A 362 -10.79 16.98 42.21
C THR A 362 -10.71 15.46 42.06
N VAL A 363 -11.11 14.70 43.08
CA VAL A 363 -11.07 13.22 43.04
C VAL A 363 -12.17 12.69 42.11
N LYS A 364 -13.37 13.29 42.12
CA LYS A 364 -14.43 12.98 41.14
C LYS A 364 -13.95 13.19 39.71
N GLN A 365 -13.31 14.32 39.43
CA GLN A 365 -12.74 14.64 38.12
C GLN A 365 -11.63 13.67 37.70
N MET A 366 -10.73 13.27 38.62
CA MET A 366 -9.70 12.26 38.34
C MET A 366 -10.31 10.90 38.01
N ARG A 367 -11.29 10.43 38.79
CA ARG A 367 -12.00 9.15 38.53
C ARG A 367 -12.71 9.19 37.17
N LYS A 368 -13.37 10.31 36.83
CA LYS A 368 -14.03 10.51 35.52
C LYS A 368 -13.02 10.48 34.37
N LYS A 369 -11.86 11.13 34.53
CA LYS A 369 -10.77 11.12 33.54
C LYS A 369 -10.19 9.72 33.32
N GLN A 370 -10.00 8.94 34.38
CA GLN A 370 -9.53 7.56 34.29
C GLN A 370 -10.57 6.65 33.60
N ALA A 371 -11.85 6.83 33.91
CA ALA A 371 -12.93 6.11 33.23
C ALA A 371 -12.96 6.43 31.71
N ASN A 372 -12.84 7.71 31.35
CA ASN A 372 -12.83 8.16 29.97
C ASN A 372 -11.59 7.71 29.19
N ALA A 373 -10.44 7.51 29.85
CA ALA A 373 -9.23 7.03 29.21
C ALA A 373 -9.42 5.65 28.52
N LEU A 374 -10.26 4.78 29.10
CA LEU A 374 -10.58 3.45 28.55
C LEU A 374 -11.53 3.51 27.34
N LEU A 375 -12.20 4.65 27.14
CA LEU A 375 -13.14 4.88 26.04
C LEU A 375 -12.47 5.55 24.84
N MET A 376 -11.23 6.01 24.99
CA MET A 376 -10.51 6.71 23.94
C MET A 376 -10.17 5.79 22.76
N PRO A 377 -10.00 6.35 21.54
CA PRO A 377 -9.62 5.56 20.38
C PRO A 377 -8.31 4.79 20.61
N SER A 378 -8.22 3.60 20.01
CA SER A 378 -7.05 2.72 20.12
C SER A 378 -6.05 2.91 18.98
N SER A 379 -6.54 3.27 17.79
CA SER A 379 -5.72 3.58 16.63
C SER A 379 -6.48 4.43 15.63
N ALA A 380 -5.75 5.08 14.72
CA ALA A 380 -6.29 5.60 13.48
C ALA A 380 -5.51 5.03 12.31
N SER A 381 -6.21 4.81 11.21
CA SER A 381 -5.61 4.42 9.95
C SER A 381 -6.03 5.38 8.83
N VAL A 382 -5.21 5.46 7.78
CA VAL A 382 -5.52 6.22 6.57
C VAL A 382 -5.55 5.29 5.36
N SER A 383 -6.59 5.44 4.56
CA SER A 383 -6.73 4.89 3.23
C SER A 383 -6.57 5.99 2.19
N PHE A 384 -5.93 5.69 1.06
CA PHE A 384 -5.81 6.61 -0.07
C PHE A 384 -5.40 5.86 -1.34
N SER A 385 -5.54 6.52 -2.49
CA SER A 385 -4.97 6.07 -3.76
C SER A 385 -4.06 7.16 -4.35
N VAL A 386 -2.93 6.75 -4.94
CA VAL A 386 -2.05 7.65 -5.69
C VAL A 386 -1.90 7.14 -7.10
N ARG A 387 -2.16 8.00 -8.07
CA ARG A 387 -1.90 7.72 -9.48
C ARG A 387 -0.60 8.40 -9.90
N GLY A 388 0.23 7.71 -10.68
CA GLY A 388 1.46 8.26 -11.25
C GLY A 388 2.68 8.24 -10.31
N TRP A 389 2.60 7.63 -9.13
CA TRP A 389 3.72 7.49 -8.19
C TRP A 389 3.67 6.16 -7.45
N LEU A 390 4.85 5.63 -7.11
CA LEU A 390 5.03 4.37 -6.37
C LEU A 390 5.93 4.60 -5.14
N PRO A 391 5.54 4.13 -3.95
CA PRO A 391 6.35 4.24 -2.73
C PRO A 391 7.69 3.50 -2.81
N SER A 392 7.78 2.40 -3.56
CA SER A 392 9.08 1.74 -3.78
C SER A 392 10.04 2.54 -4.67
N GLY A 393 9.54 3.52 -5.42
CA GLY A 393 10.28 4.22 -6.47
C GLY A 393 10.67 3.34 -7.67
N ILE A 394 10.16 2.10 -7.76
CA ILE A 394 10.37 1.24 -8.91
C ILE A 394 9.73 1.89 -10.15
N ARG A 395 10.40 1.78 -11.28
CA ARG A 395 9.91 2.31 -12.56
C ARG A 395 10.30 1.41 -13.71
N VAL A 396 9.54 1.51 -14.78
CA VAL A 396 9.86 0.88 -16.07
C VAL A 396 10.82 1.79 -16.82
N ASP A 397 12.06 1.34 -17.04
CA ASP A 397 13.03 2.05 -17.86
C ASP A 397 12.78 1.84 -19.35
N SER A 398 12.54 0.59 -19.74
CA SER A 398 12.27 0.24 -21.13
C SER A 398 11.51 -1.06 -21.27
N LEU A 399 10.74 -1.16 -22.36
CA LEU A 399 10.12 -2.40 -22.82
C LEU A 399 10.48 -2.59 -24.29
N THR A 400 11.23 -3.62 -24.62
CA THR A 400 11.70 -3.88 -25.98
C THR A 400 11.17 -5.22 -26.51
N VAL A 401 10.95 -5.28 -27.82
CA VAL A 401 10.59 -6.50 -28.54
C VAL A 401 11.84 -6.94 -29.28
N ASP A 402 12.34 -8.14 -28.98
CA ASP A 402 13.49 -8.71 -29.68
C ASP A 402 13.03 -9.34 -30.99
N SER A 403 13.14 -8.58 -32.08
CA SER A 403 12.72 -9.02 -33.42
C SER A 403 13.45 -10.27 -33.91
N ARG A 404 14.68 -10.53 -33.45
CA ARG A 404 15.46 -11.71 -33.88
C ARG A 404 14.95 -13.00 -33.26
N ARG A 405 14.44 -12.91 -32.03
CA ARG A 405 13.92 -14.04 -31.27
C ARG A 405 12.40 -14.20 -31.41
N SER A 406 11.73 -13.13 -31.81
CA SER A 406 10.30 -13.12 -32.12
C SER A 406 9.99 -13.86 -33.42
N ARG A 407 8.80 -14.47 -33.51
CA ARG A 407 8.34 -15.17 -34.73
C ARG A 407 6.94 -14.75 -35.11
N GLY A 408 6.65 -14.68 -36.40
CA GLY A 408 5.33 -14.25 -36.88
C GLY A 408 4.97 -12.81 -36.53
N LEU A 409 5.97 -11.99 -36.17
CA LEU A 409 5.86 -10.54 -36.11
C LEU A 409 6.01 -10.02 -37.55
N GLY A 410 5.11 -9.14 -37.99
CA GLY A 410 5.30 -8.44 -39.26
C GLY A 410 6.59 -7.63 -39.26
N GLU A 411 7.20 -7.46 -40.43
CA GLU A 411 8.41 -6.65 -40.56
C GLU A 411 8.13 -5.21 -40.11
N GLY A 412 9.00 -4.65 -39.26
CA GLY A 412 8.87 -3.27 -38.77
C GLY A 412 7.75 -3.02 -37.75
N VAL A 413 7.09 -4.05 -37.21
CA VAL A 413 6.02 -3.87 -36.19
C VAL A 413 6.58 -3.20 -34.94
N LYS A 414 6.08 -1.98 -34.66
CA LYS A 414 6.33 -1.23 -33.43
C LYS A 414 5.04 -1.17 -32.62
N PRO A 415 4.91 -1.94 -31.53
CA PRO A 415 3.70 -1.88 -30.71
C PRO A 415 3.62 -0.54 -29.97
N TYR A 416 2.39 -0.08 -29.73
CA TYR A 416 2.12 0.95 -28.75
C TYR A 416 2.53 0.44 -27.36
N LYS A 417 3.16 1.31 -26.57
CA LYS A 417 3.63 0.98 -25.23
C LYS A 417 3.10 2.00 -24.24
N GLY A 418 2.52 1.53 -23.15
CA GLY A 418 2.10 2.39 -22.05
C GLY A 418 2.50 1.80 -20.71
N VAL A 419 2.71 2.69 -19.74
CA VAL A 419 3.00 2.30 -18.36
C VAL A 419 2.08 3.09 -17.43
N LYS A 420 1.55 2.42 -16.41
CA LYS A 420 0.72 3.03 -15.38
C LYS A 420 1.27 2.67 -14.01
N TYR A 421 1.30 3.67 -13.13
CA TYR A 421 1.74 3.52 -11.75
C TYR A 421 0.56 3.83 -10.82
N ILE A 422 0.27 2.93 -9.90
CA ILE A 422 -0.80 3.09 -8.93
C ILE A 422 -0.29 2.63 -7.57
N CYS A 423 -0.43 3.48 -6.56
CA CYS A 423 -0.31 3.08 -5.16
C CYS A 423 -1.70 3.10 -4.52
N VAL A 424 -1.99 2.11 -3.70
CA VAL A 424 -3.22 2.04 -2.91
C VAL A 424 -2.83 1.72 -1.47
N SER A 425 -3.46 2.40 -0.53
CA SER A 425 -3.39 2.04 0.88
C SER A 425 -4.82 1.86 1.37
N ARG A 426 -5.14 0.70 1.95
CA ARG A 426 -6.46 0.38 2.51
C ARG A 426 -6.30 0.19 4.00
N GLN A 427 -6.60 1.24 4.77
CA GLN A 427 -6.25 1.34 6.19
C GLN A 427 -4.78 1.01 6.44
N GLY A 428 -3.93 1.26 5.44
CA GLY A 428 -2.58 0.71 5.42
C GLY A 428 -1.62 1.56 6.22
N ILE A 429 -1.88 2.86 6.44
CA ILE A 429 -1.06 3.68 7.34
C ILE A 429 -1.77 3.77 8.68
N GLU A 430 -1.35 2.97 9.66
CA GLU A 430 -1.92 2.90 11.00
C GLU A 430 -1.01 3.57 12.04
N THR A 431 -1.59 4.43 12.88
CA THR A 431 -0.95 4.97 14.08
C THR A 431 -1.70 4.47 15.31
N ARG A 432 -0.99 3.73 16.16
CA ARG A 432 -1.52 3.23 17.44
C ARG A 432 -1.36 4.30 18.52
N CYS A 433 -2.31 4.39 19.44
CA CYS A 433 -2.30 5.44 20.47
C CYS A 433 -2.70 4.95 21.86
#